data_AF-A0A955QH32-F1
#
_entry.id   AF-A0A955QH32-F1
#
_cell.length_a   1.000
_cell.length_b   1.000
_cell.length_c   1.000
_cell.angle_alpha   90.00
_cell.angle_beta   90.00
_cell.angle_gamma   90.00
#
_symmetry.space_group_name_H-M   'P 1'
#
loop_
_entity.id
_entity.type
_entity.pdbx_description
1 polymer ?
#
loop_
_entity_poly.entity_id
_entity_poly.type
_entity_poly.pdbx_seq_one_letter_code
_entity_poly.pdbx_strand_id
1 'polypeptide(L)' 'MKIFLSHPTKTMELKGPKRVKDIFKELHLIPEAYLVIRGQELMTEDEMVRDDEDIEIRPVISGG' A
#
# COMPACT_ATOMS: atom_id res chain seq x y z
N MET A 1 8.32 -0.52 8.51
CA MET A 1 6.95 -0.57 7.94
C MET A 1 6.87 -1.77 7.03
N LYS A 2 5.88 -2.66 7.22
CA LYS A 2 5.73 -3.86 6.39
C LYS A 2 4.64 -3.65 5.35
N ILE A 3 4.89 -4.13 4.14
CA ILE A 3 3.97 -4.02 3.02
C ILE A 3 3.70 -5.40 2.44
N PHE A 4 2.41 -5.75 2.35
CA PHE A 4 1.93 -6.94 1.67
C PHE A 4 1.29 -6.56 0.33
N LEU A 5 1.89 -6.95 -0.79
CA LEU A 5 1.27 -6.88 -2.11
C LEU A 5 0.51 -8.18 -2.35
N SER A 6 -0.77 -8.08 -2.72
CA SER A 6 -1.58 -9.28 -2.99
C SER A 6 -1.44 -9.79 -4.44
N HIS A 7 -0.89 -9.00 -5.35
CA HIS A 7 -0.67 -9.40 -6.76
C HIS A 7 0.51 -8.64 -7.41
N PRO A 8 1.65 -9.31 -7.66
CA PRO A 8 1.99 -10.66 -7.21
C PRO A 8 2.07 -10.73 -5.68
N THR A 9 1.74 -11.88 -5.09
CA THR A 9 1.83 -12.08 -3.64
C THR A 9 3.27 -11.91 -3.17
N LYS A 10 3.55 -10.80 -2.47
CA LYS A 10 4.89 -10.47 -2.00
C LYS A 10 4.80 -9.68 -0.70
N THR A 11 5.68 -9.99 0.25
CA THR A 11 5.89 -9.18 1.45
C THR A 11 7.23 -8.47 1.35
N MET A 12 7.29 -7.21 1.74
CA MET A 12 8.53 -6.42 1.80
C MET A 12 8.50 -5.43 2.96
N GLU A 13 9.67 -4.93 3.34
CA GLU A 13 9.81 -3.87 4.33
C GLU A 13 10.32 -2.60 3.65
N LEU A 14 9.72 -1.46 4.01
CA LEU A 14 10.22 -0.14 3.63
C LEU A 14 10.55 0.65 4.91
N LYS A 15 11.51 1.57 4.78
CA LYS A 15 11.79 2.56 5.83
C LYS A 15 10.70 3.62 5.84
N GLY A 16 9.98 3.72 6.94
CA GLY A 16 8.98 4.75 7.21
C GLY A 16 9.55 5.92 8.03
N PRO A 17 8.67 6.81 8.52
CA PRO A 17 7.27 6.95 8.11
C PRO A 17 7.15 7.51 6.68
N LYS A 18 6.19 7.02 5.88
CA LYS A 18 5.94 7.48 4.49
C LYS A 18 4.45 7.69 4.23
N ARG A 19 4.11 8.65 3.36
CA ARG A 19 2.72 8.80 2.90
C ARG A 19 2.42 7.70 1.90
N VAL A 20 1.17 7.26 1.83
CA VAL A 20 0.73 6.23 0.87
C VAL A 20 1.14 6.59 -0.57
N LYS A 21 0.99 7.85 -0.99
CA LYS A 21 1.44 8.31 -2.32
C LYS A 21 2.95 8.16 -2.56
N ASP A 22 3.78 8.30 -1.53
CA ASP A 22 5.23 8.17 -1.65
C ASP A 22 5.64 6.70 -1.70
N ILE A 23 4.88 5.83 -1.02
CA ILE A 23 5.02 4.37 -1.13
C ILE A 23 4.71 3.92 -2.57
N PHE A 24 3.61 4.39 -3.16
CA PHE A 24 3.26 4.07 -4.55
C PHE A 24 4.37 4.49 -5.53
N LYS A 25 4.93 5.70 -5.36
CA LYS A 25 6.05 6.17 -6.19
C LYS A 25 7.28 5.29 -6.07
N GLU A 26 7.66 4.90 -4.85
CA GLU A 26 8.82 4.05 -4.59
C GLU A 26 8.64 2.63 -5.12
N LEU A 27 7.41 2.11 -5.07
CA LEU A 27 7.07 0.79 -5.62
C LEU A 27 6.72 0.83 -7.12
N HIS A 28 6.77 2.00 -7.75
CA HIS A 28 6.38 2.22 -9.15
C HIS A 28 4.96 1.72 -9.48
N LEU A 29 4.02 1.93 -8.56
CA LEU A 29 2.62 1.57 -8.70
C LEU A 29 1.77 2.80 -9.04
N ILE A 30 0.66 2.57 -9.75
CA ILE A 30 -0.31 3.60 -10.15
C ILE A 30 -1.44 3.60 -9.11
N PRO A 31 -1.63 4.66 -8.30
CA PRO A 31 -2.60 4.65 -7.19
C PRO A 31 -4.01 4.20 -7.58
N GLU A 32 -4.51 4.61 -8.75
CA GLU A 32 -5.85 4.32 -9.25
C GLU A 32 -6.09 2.83 -9.50
N ALA A 33 -5.02 2.05 -9.66
CA ALA A 33 -5.10 0.60 -9.87
C ALA A 33 -5.06 -0.20 -8.57
N TYR A 34 -4.89 0.44 -7.40
CA TYR A 34 -4.69 -0.25 -6.13
C TYR A 34 -5.49 0.36 -4.96
N LEU A 35 -5.83 -0.49 -4.00
CA LEU A 35 -6.34 -0.10 -2.68
C LEU A 35 -5.27 -0.36 -1.64
N VAL A 36 -5.20 0.52 -0.65
CA VAL A 36 -4.34 0.35 0.53
C VAL A 36 -5.21 0.11 1.76
N ILE A 37 -4.89 -0.93 2.52
CA ILE A 37 -5.63 -1.37 3.69
C ILE A 37 -4.69 -1.42 4.90
N ARG A 38 -5.08 -0.79 6.01
CA ARG A 38 -4.44 -0.95 7.31
C ARG A 38 -5.40 -1.69 8.24
N GLY A 39 -5.10 -2.96 8.52
CA GLY A 39 -6.00 -3.84 9.27
C GLY A 39 -7.31 -4.08 8.50
N GLN A 40 -8.36 -3.33 8.84
CA GLN A 40 -9.67 -3.39 8.18
C GLN A 40 -10.11 -2.04 7.58
N GLU A 41 -9.26 -1.01 7.65
CA GLU A 41 -9.57 0.34 7.18
C GLU A 41 -8.89 0.61 5.84
N LEU A 42 -9.62 1.25 4.92
CA LEU A 42 -9.04 1.77 3.68
C LEU A 42 -8.29 3.06 3.97
N MET A 43 -7.10 3.18 3.38
CA MET A 43 -6.28 4.37 3.48
C MET A 43 -6.34 5.18 2.19
N THR A 44 -6.35 6.50 2.35
CA THR A 44 -6.18 7.48 1.27
C THR A 44 -4.71 7.77 0.99
N GLU A 45 -4.42 8.34 -0.17
CA GLU A 45 -3.05 8.64 -0.63
C GLU A 45 -2.27 9.61 0.28
N ASP A 46 -2.98 10.47 1.01
CA ASP A 46 -2.38 11.47 1.89
C ASP A 46 -2.11 10.96 3.30
N GLU A 47 -2.64 9.79 3.67
CA GLU A 47 -2.40 9.21 4.99
C GLU A 47 -0.96 8.73 5.15
N MET A 48 -0.49 8.80 6.40
CA MET A 48 0.86 8.41 6.80
C MET A 48 0.85 6.99 7.34
N VAL A 49 1.81 6.19 6.88
CA VAL A 49 2.09 4.87 7.41
C VAL A 49 3.38 4.93 8.22
N ARG A 50 3.28 4.53 9.48
CA ARG A 50 4.37 4.59 10.47
C ARG A 50 5.31 3.40 10.32
N ASP A 51 6.48 3.53 10.93
CA ASP A 51 7.54 2.52 10.84
C ASP A 51 7.15 1.16 11.46
N ASP A 52 6.29 1.19 12.45
CA ASP A 52 5.77 0.04 13.18
C ASP A 52 4.43 -0.48 12.65
N GLU A 53 3.94 0.07 11.53
CA GLU A 53 2.68 -0.32 10.91
C GLU A 53 2.88 -1.27 9.72
N ASP A 54 1.85 -2.09 9.52
CA ASP A 54 1.71 -3.03 8.42
C ASP A 54 0.52 -2.61 7.54
N ILE A 55 0.72 -2.61 6.23
CA ILE A 55 -0.33 -2.33 5.25
C ILE A 55 -0.39 -3.41 4.17
N GLU A 56 -1.58 -3.59 3.61
CA GLU A 56 -1.83 -4.42 2.43
C GLU A 56 -2.16 -3.53 1.22
N ILE A 57 -1.56 -3.83 0.07
CA ILE A 57 -1.80 -3.18 -1.22
C ILE A 57 -2.39 -4.22 -2.18
N ARG A 58 -3.63 -3.98 -2.62
CA ARG A 58 -4.39 -4.90 -3.48
C ARG A 58 -4.75 -4.24 -4.81
N PRO A 59 -4.61 -4.92 -5.96
CA PRO A 59 -5.11 -4.36 -7.21
C PRO A 59 -6.64 -4.27 -7.17
N VAL A 60 -7.17 -3.19 -7.74
CA VAL A 60 -8.60 -3.10 -8.08
C VAL A 60 -8.79 -3.88 -9.38
N ILE A 61 -9.37 -5.07 -9.28
CA ILE A 61 -9.78 -5.82 -10.47
C ILE A 61 -11.18 -5.33 -10.84
N SER A 62 -11.28 -4.60 -11.95
CA SER A 62 -12.57 -4.41 -12.63
C SER A 62 -13.01 -5.77 -13.14
N GLY A 63 -13.84 -6.48 -12.37
CA GLY A 63 -14.65 -7.56 -12.93
C GLY A 63 -15.57 -6.91 -13.95
N GLY A 64 -15.30 -7.12 -15.23
CA GLY A 64 -16.14 -6.60 -16.32
C GLY A 64 -17.59 -7.03 -16.18
#